data_AF-A0A060YZZ4-F1
#
_entry.id   AF-A0A060YZZ4-F1
#
_cell.length_a   1.000
_cell.length_b   1.000
_cell.length_c   1.000
_cell.angle_alpha   90.00
_cell.angle_beta   90.00
_cell.angle_gamma   90.00
#
_symmetry.space_group_name_H-M   'P 1'
#
loop_
_entity.id
_entity.type
_entity.pdbx_description
1 polymer ?
#
loop_
_entity_poly.entity_id
_entity_poly.type
_entity_poly.pdbx_seq_one_letter_code
_entity_poly.pdbx_strand_id
1 'polypeptide(L)'
;MSASEDYEEQEDTATTVPSVLITSCDIGFNEQDLIKQILGTTSLPEPSKQEDTVVWYPWTINNKYYTADVSLCVVPSTYQMTSEIAQSMQAFIAYFDSTVKDGLERLSPWISVVEDLAPEVLILVCDRVCESGVSRHEAHQWCLAHAFELVELSPEDLPDEEGKSFCVLFFK
;
A
#
# COMPACT_ATOMS: atom_id res chain seq x y z
N MET A 1 18.30 55.20 -3.87
CA MET A 1 16.86 55.03 -3.61
C MET A 1 16.27 54.34 -4.82
N SER A 2 15.92 53.08 -4.86
CA SER A 2 16.11 51.91 -4.01
C SER A 2 15.86 50.78 -5.02
N ALA A 3 16.82 49.89 -5.24
CA ALA A 3 16.59 48.72 -6.08
C ALA A 3 15.60 47.83 -5.31
N SER A 4 14.45 47.56 -5.93
CA SER A 4 13.54 46.49 -5.50
C SER A 4 14.21 45.17 -5.85
N GLU A 5 14.78 44.52 -4.85
CA GLU A 5 15.19 43.12 -4.92
C GLU A 5 13.93 42.29 -4.65
N ASP A 6 13.26 41.89 -5.73
CA ASP A 6 12.28 40.80 -5.71
C ASP A 6 13.04 39.52 -5.36
N TYR A 7 12.96 39.13 -4.09
CA TYR A 7 13.30 37.77 -3.66
C TYR A 7 12.14 36.87 -4.09
N GLU A 8 12.27 36.25 -5.26
CA GLU A 8 11.50 35.05 -5.58
C GLU A 8 11.90 33.98 -4.54
N GLU A 9 11.00 33.70 -3.60
CA GLU A 9 11.07 32.49 -2.78
C GLU A 9 11.00 31.29 -3.73
N GLN A 10 12.17 30.78 -4.07
CA GLN A 10 12.33 29.51 -4.75
C GLN A 10 11.88 28.43 -3.77
N GLU A 11 10.58 28.08 -3.81
CA GLU A 11 10.05 26.85 -3.25
C GLU A 11 10.80 25.69 -3.91
N ASP A 12 11.83 25.20 -3.21
CA ASP A 12 12.51 23.97 -3.52
C ASP A 12 11.52 22.84 -3.21
N THR A 13 10.53 22.65 -4.09
CA THR A 13 9.66 21.49 -4.06
C THR A 13 10.55 20.30 -4.39
N ALA A 14 11.22 19.74 -3.38
CA ALA A 14 11.84 18.43 -3.49
C ALA A 14 10.77 17.50 -4.08
N THR A 15 10.95 17.07 -5.33
CA THR A 15 9.96 16.26 -6.03
C THR A 15 9.89 14.93 -5.29
N THR A 16 8.92 14.80 -4.37
CA THR A 16 8.71 13.57 -3.62
C THR A 16 8.29 12.49 -4.61
N VAL A 17 9.08 11.44 -4.72
CA VAL A 17 8.76 10.29 -5.57
C VAL A 17 7.43 9.72 -5.10
N PRO A 18 6.44 9.49 -5.99
CA PRO A 18 5.16 8.91 -5.60
C PRO A 18 5.39 7.58 -4.90
N SER A 19 4.63 7.31 -3.85
CA SER A 19 4.81 6.12 -3.03
C SER A 19 3.52 5.32 -2.86
N VAL A 20 3.70 4.01 -2.72
CA VAL A 20 2.67 3.07 -2.31
C VAL A 20 2.96 2.72 -0.86
N LEU A 21 2.07 3.11 0.04
CA LEU A 21 2.20 2.78 1.45
C LEU A 21 1.73 1.34 1.68
N ILE A 22 2.55 0.54 2.34
CA ILE A 22 2.27 -0.86 2.68
C ILE A 22 2.30 -1.00 4.20
N THR A 23 1.25 -1.59 4.76
CA THR A 23 1.17 -1.89 6.19
C THR A 23 0.61 -3.28 6.43
N SER A 24 0.92 -3.89 7.58
CA SER A 24 0.35 -5.16 8.03
C SER A 24 -0.21 -5.01 9.42
N CYS A 25 -1.42 -5.52 9.65
CA CYS A 25 -1.98 -5.65 11.00
C CYS A 25 -1.74 -7.03 11.65
N ASP A 26 -1.02 -7.91 10.95
CA ASP A 26 -0.56 -9.19 11.45
C ASP A 26 0.89 -9.10 11.89
N ILE A 27 1.15 -9.49 13.15
CA ILE A 27 2.48 -9.49 13.78
C ILE A 27 3.34 -10.63 13.21
N GLY A 28 2.71 -11.70 12.70
CA GLY A 28 3.40 -12.85 12.12
C GLY A 28 3.72 -12.68 10.64
N PHE A 29 3.14 -11.69 9.98
CA PHE A 29 3.33 -11.46 8.55
C PHE A 29 4.54 -10.58 8.30
N ASN A 30 5.37 -10.97 7.32
CA ASN A 30 6.50 -10.17 6.88
C ASN A 30 6.09 -9.35 5.66
N GLU A 31 5.97 -8.03 5.80
CA GLU A 31 5.58 -7.13 4.71
C GLU A 31 6.54 -7.21 3.52
N GLN A 32 7.79 -7.62 3.77
CA GLN A 32 8.78 -7.86 2.73
C GLN A 32 8.37 -8.99 1.76
N ASP A 33 7.62 -9.98 2.21
CA ASP A 33 7.16 -11.07 1.34
C ASP A 33 6.06 -10.59 0.39
N LEU A 34 5.25 -9.61 0.82
CA LEU A 34 4.32 -8.91 -0.07
C LEU A 34 5.08 -8.06 -1.10
N ILE A 35 6.11 -7.33 -0.68
CA ILE A 35 6.93 -6.52 -1.60
C ILE A 35 7.60 -7.40 -2.66
N LYS A 36 8.17 -8.55 -2.27
CA LYS A 36 8.75 -9.51 -3.23
C LYS A 36 7.73 -9.96 -4.27
N GLN A 37 6.49 -10.20 -3.86
CA GLN A 37 5.40 -10.57 -4.76
C GLN A 37 5.05 -9.43 -5.72
N ILE A 38 4.93 -8.19 -5.22
CA ILE A 38 4.68 -6.98 -6.02
C ILE A 38 5.80 -6.78 -7.05
N LEU A 39 7.06 -6.86 -6.63
CA LEU A 39 8.23 -6.70 -7.50
C LEU A 39 8.43 -7.91 -8.44
N GLY A 40 7.79 -9.05 -8.16
CA GLY A 40 7.99 -10.30 -8.87
C GLY A 40 9.41 -10.86 -8.73
N THR A 41 10.08 -10.60 -7.60
CA THR A 41 11.46 -11.04 -7.32
C THR A 41 11.52 -12.01 -6.15
N THR A 42 12.56 -12.86 -6.10
CA THR A 42 12.79 -13.79 -4.98
C THR A 42 13.60 -13.16 -3.84
N SER A 43 14.34 -12.09 -4.14
CA SER A 43 15.10 -11.28 -3.18
C SER A 43 14.69 -9.82 -3.29
N LEU A 44 14.65 -9.12 -2.16
CA LEU A 44 14.40 -7.69 -2.15
C LEU A 44 15.59 -6.91 -2.72
N PRO A 45 15.34 -5.80 -3.43
CA PRO A 45 16.38 -4.84 -3.77
C PRO A 45 16.89 -4.13 -2.50
N GLU A 46 18.03 -3.44 -2.63
CA GLU A 46 18.48 -2.54 -1.57
C GLU A 46 17.44 -1.43 -1.34
N PRO A 47 17.11 -1.12 -0.07
CA PRO A 47 16.22 -0.01 0.25
C PRO A 47 16.76 1.31 -0.31
N SER A 48 15.89 2.10 -0.95
CA SER A 48 16.24 3.46 -1.40
C SER A 48 16.38 4.43 -0.23
N LYS A 49 15.60 4.20 0.84
CA LYS A 49 15.61 4.97 2.08
C LYS A 49 15.22 4.05 3.23
N GLN A 50 15.73 4.34 4.43
CA GLN A 50 15.29 3.70 5.66
C GLN A 50 15.36 4.71 6.81
N GLU A 51 14.27 4.85 7.55
CA GLU A 51 14.13 5.73 8.71
C GLU A 51 13.44 4.96 9.83
N ASP A 52 14.18 4.69 10.90
CA ASP A 52 13.74 3.84 12.01
C ASP A 52 13.21 2.47 11.53
N THR A 53 11.90 2.26 11.59
CA THR A 53 11.23 1.04 11.13
C THR A 53 10.52 1.20 9.79
N VAL A 54 10.56 2.39 9.19
CA VAL A 54 9.99 2.66 7.87
C VAL A 54 11.07 2.38 6.83
N VAL A 55 10.71 1.61 5.80
CA VAL A 55 11.65 1.18 4.76
C VAL A 55 11.05 1.43 3.39
N TRP A 56 11.82 2.02 2.49
CA TRP A 56 11.40 2.32 1.13
C TRP A 56 12.17 1.43 0.15
N TYR A 57 11.44 0.79 -0.76
CA TYR A 57 12.01 0.01 -1.84
C TYR A 57 11.72 0.69 -3.18
N PRO A 58 12.70 0.76 -4.09
CA PRO A 58 12.48 1.30 -5.43
C PRO A 58 11.64 0.33 -6.27
N TRP A 59 10.66 0.86 -6.99
CA TRP A 59 9.86 0.12 -7.95
C TRP A 59 9.64 0.92 -9.23
N THR A 60 10.11 0.39 -10.36
CA THR A 60 9.85 1.00 -11.66
C THR A 60 8.70 0.28 -12.34
N ILE A 61 7.56 0.95 -12.48
CA ILE A 61 6.45 0.49 -13.31
C ILE A 61 6.86 0.75 -14.75
N ASN A 62 7.03 -0.32 -15.53
CA ASN A 62 7.39 -0.22 -16.93
C ASN A 62 6.43 -1.05 -17.79
N ASN A 63 5.44 -0.37 -18.36
CA ASN A 63 4.48 -0.98 -19.28
C ASN A 63 4.59 -0.36 -20.68
N LYS A 64 3.76 -0.84 -21.61
CA LYS A 64 3.79 -0.39 -23.01
C LYS A 64 3.46 1.10 -23.20
N TYR A 65 2.79 1.71 -22.22
CA TYR A 65 2.23 3.06 -22.31
C TYR A 65 3.07 4.10 -21.56
N TYR A 66 3.76 3.71 -20.49
CA TYR A 66 4.62 4.59 -19.71
C TYR A 66 5.65 3.83 -18.87
N THR A 67 6.68 4.55 -18.47
CA THR A 67 7.63 4.15 -17.42
C THR A 67 7.55 5.18 -16.30
N ALA A 68 7.38 4.73 -15.06
CA ALA A 68 7.30 5.57 -13.89
C ALA A 68 8.09 4.95 -12.73
N ASP A 69 8.84 5.78 -12.02
CA ASP A 69 9.50 5.39 -10.78
C ASP A 69 8.58 5.71 -9.60
N VAL A 70 8.34 4.67 -8.79
CA VAL A 70 7.47 4.70 -7.62
C VAL A 70 8.26 4.08 -6.46
N SER A 71 7.93 4.44 -5.23
CA SER A 71 8.52 3.83 -4.05
C SER A 71 7.50 2.99 -3.27
N LEU A 72 7.86 1.76 -2.92
CA LEU A 72 7.08 0.94 -1.99
C LEU A 72 7.54 1.28 -0.57
N CYS A 73 6.69 1.95 0.21
CA CYS A 73 6.98 2.44 1.55
C CYS A 73 6.32 1.55 2.60
N VAL A 74 7.10 0.78 3.35
CA VAL A 74 6.60 -0.06 4.44
C VAL A 74 6.47 0.78 5.70
N VAL A 75 5.24 0.97 6.16
CA VAL A 75 4.94 1.74 7.38
C VAL A 75 4.19 0.84 8.38
N PRO A 76 4.87 0.35 9.42
CA PRO A 76 4.25 -0.54 10.41
C PRO A 76 3.10 0.08 11.21
N SER A 77 3.12 1.40 11.42
CA SER A 77 2.11 2.07 12.24
C SER A 77 1.85 3.51 11.82
N THR A 78 0.63 3.99 12.06
CA THR A 78 0.25 5.39 11.81
C THR A 78 1.08 6.41 12.60
N TYR A 79 1.71 6.00 13.72
CA TYR A 79 2.64 6.86 14.48
C TYR A 79 3.89 7.26 13.69
N GLN A 80 4.21 6.54 12.62
CA GLN A 80 5.35 6.80 11.75
C GLN A 80 4.97 7.61 10.51
N MET A 81 3.71 8.04 10.41
CA MET A 81 3.26 8.92 9.35
C MET A 81 3.91 10.29 9.50
N THR A 82 4.87 10.57 8.63
CA THR A 82 5.46 11.90 8.46
C THR A 82 4.76 12.64 7.33
N SER A 83 4.92 13.97 7.28
CA SER A 83 4.40 14.77 6.18
C SER A 83 4.94 14.33 4.81
N GLU A 84 6.18 13.81 4.77
CA GLU A 84 6.80 13.28 3.54
C GLU A 84 6.09 12.02 3.04
N ILE A 85 5.78 11.09 3.94
CA ILE A 85 5.02 9.87 3.59
C ILE A 85 3.62 10.26 3.13
N ALA A 86 2.95 11.14 3.88
CA ALA A 86 1.60 11.59 3.55
C ALA A 86 1.52 12.28 2.18
N GLN A 87 2.47 13.16 1.84
CA GLN A 87 2.49 13.88 0.56
C GLN A 87 2.87 13.01 -0.63
N SER A 88 3.68 11.97 -0.40
CA SER A 88 4.08 11.05 -1.48
C SER A 88 3.06 9.94 -1.74
N MET A 89 2.20 9.61 -0.78
CA MET A 89 1.27 8.47 -0.87
C MET A 89 0.26 8.64 -2.00
N GLN A 90 0.36 7.80 -3.03
CA GLN A 90 -0.60 7.70 -4.13
C GLN A 90 -1.52 6.49 -3.99
N ALA A 91 -1.05 5.46 -3.31
CA ALA A 91 -1.78 4.22 -3.09
C ALA A 91 -1.52 3.68 -1.69
N PHE A 92 -2.47 2.93 -1.16
CA PHE A 92 -2.38 2.30 0.15
C PHE A 92 -2.76 0.82 0.06
N ILE A 93 -1.90 -0.03 0.61
CA ILE A 93 -2.05 -1.47 0.66
C ILE A 93 -1.98 -1.92 2.12
N ALA A 94 -3.06 -2.49 2.61
CA ALA A 94 -3.14 -3.04 3.96
C ALA A 94 -3.25 -4.55 3.90
N TYR A 95 -2.31 -5.25 4.54
CA TYR A 95 -2.43 -6.67 4.81
C TYR A 95 -3.19 -6.91 6.11
N PHE A 96 -4.17 -7.82 6.08
CA PHE A 96 -4.86 -8.30 7.27
C PHE A 96 -4.84 -9.83 7.36
N ASP A 97 -4.77 -10.32 8.60
CA ASP A 97 -4.95 -11.74 8.90
C ASP A 97 -6.45 -12.04 9.00
N SER A 98 -6.97 -12.74 8.00
CA SER A 98 -8.37 -13.16 7.93
C SER A 98 -8.72 -14.23 8.97
N THR A 99 -7.75 -14.92 9.56
CA THR A 99 -8.02 -15.97 10.57
C THR A 99 -8.41 -15.38 11.92
N VAL A 100 -8.11 -14.09 12.13
CA VAL A 100 -8.44 -13.32 13.33
C VAL A 100 -9.71 -12.52 13.09
N LYS A 101 -10.75 -12.77 13.88
CA LYS A 101 -12.08 -12.12 13.74
C LYS A 101 -12.02 -10.59 13.73
N ASP A 102 -11.18 -10.02 14.59
CA ASP A 102 -11.02 -8.58 14.72
C ASP A 102 -9.87 -8.05 13.82
N GLY A 103 -9.45 -8.83 12.82
CA GLY A 103 -8.35 -8.48 11.92
C GLY A 103 -8.58 -7.16 11.18
N LEU A 104 -9.80 -6.94 10.70
CA LEU A 104 -10.21 -5.70 10.04
C LEU A 104 -10.24 -4.50 11.00
N GLU A 105 -10.63 -4.72 12.27
CA GLU A 105 -10.70 -3.63 13.26
C GLU A 105 -9.32 -3.03 13.55
N ARG A 106 -8.25 -3.81 13.38
CA ARG A 106 -6.88 -3.32 13.56
C ARG A 106 -6.46 -2.29 12.51
N LEU A 107 -7.18 -2.21 11.39
CA LEU A 107 -6.96 -1.19 10.36
C LEU A 107 -7.67 0.13 10.67
N SER A 108 -8.50 0.20 11.72
CA SER A 108 -9.22 1.42 12.09
C SER A 108 -8.34 2.68 12.19
N PRO A 109 -7.11 2.63 12.77
CA PRO A 109 -6.24 3.81 12.78
C PRO A 109 -5.86 4.30 11.39
N TRP A 110 -5.73 3.39 10.42
CA TRP A 110 -5.39 3.69 9.04
C TRP A 110 -6.57 4.26 8.25
N ILE A 111 -7.81 3.91 8.62
CA ILE A 111 -9.02 4.46 7.97
C ILE A 111 -9.04 5.98 8.02
N SER A 112 -8.79 6.56 9.20
CA SER A 112 -8.76 8.02 9.33
C SER A 112 -7.63 8.66 8.52
N VAL A 113 -6.51 7.96 8.33
CA VAL A 113 -5.38 8.45 7.51
C VAL A 113 -5.74 8.42 6.02
N VAL A 114 -6.34 7.34 5.53
CA VAL A 114 -6.72 7.25 4.11
C VAL A 114 -7.91 8.14 3.76
N GLU A 115 -8.81 8.41 4.70
CA GLU A 115 -9.90 9.37 4.50
C GLU A 115 -9.39 10.81 4.38
N ASP A 116 -8.35 11.18 5.15
CA ASP A 116 -7.73 12.51 5.11
C ASP A 116 -6.87 12.69 3.85
N LEU A 117 -6.07 11.68 3.49
CA LEU A 117 -5.14 11.75 2.36
C LEU A 117 -5.79 11.39 1.02
N ALA A 118 -6.89 10.65 1.02
CA ALA A 118 -7.67 10.24 -0.14
C ALA A 118 -6.82 9.71 -1.33
N PRO A 119 -5.98 8.66 -1.13
CA PRO A 119 -5.20 8.07 -2.21
C PRO A 119 -6.12 7.48 -3.28
N GLU A 120 -5.64 7.43 -4.52
CA GLU A 120 -6.46 6.96 -5.65
C GLU A 120 -6.72 5.45 -5.63
N VAL A 121 -5.82 4.69 -5.01
CA VAL A 121 -5.84 3.23 -4.98
C VAL A 121 -5.77 2.73 -3.55
N LEU A 122 -6.78 1.96 -3.14
CA LEU A 122 -6.91 1.33 -1.83
C LEU A 122 -7.05 -0.18 -2.00
N ILE A 123 -6.10 -0.96 -1.50
CA ILE A 123 -6.10 -2.42 -1.65
C ILE A 123 -6.02 -3.07 -0.26
N LEU A 124 -6.97 -3.96 0.00
CA LEU A 124 -6.98 -4.81 1.18
C LEU A 124 -6.50 -6.21 0.78
N VAL A 125 -5.41 -6.67 1.39
CA VAL A 125 -4.75 -7.93 1.05
C VAL A 125 -4.90 -8.92 2.21
N CYS A 126 -5.19 -10.17 1.90
CA CYS A 126 -5.01 -11.30 2.81
C CYS A 126 -4.47 -12.50 2.04
N ASP A 127 -3.90 -13.49 2.73
CA ASP A 127 -3.51 -14.75 2.06
C ASP A 127 -4.75 -15.44 1.47
N ARG A 128 -5.72 -15.76 2.31
CA ARG A 128 -7.01 -16.35 1.94
C ARG A 128 -8.05 -15.93 2.95
N VAL A 129 -9.28 -15.65 2.52
CA VAL A 129 -10.39 -15.40 3.45
C VAL A 129 -10.73 -16.64 4.30
N CYS A 130 -11.00 -16.45 5.59
CA CYS A 130 -11.18 -17.54 6.54
C CYS A 130 -12.57 -17.46 7.17
N GLU A 131 -13.47 -18.39 6.81
CA GLU A 131 -14.85 -18.41 7.34
C GLU A 131 -14.94 -18.57 8.86
N SER A 132 -13.88 -19.01 9.55
CA SER A 132 -13.83 -19.05 11.02
C SER A 132 -13.32 -17.76 11.67
N GLY A 133 -12.72 -16.86 10.90
CA GLY A 133 -12.26 -15.54 11.29
C GLY A 133 -13.11 -14.46 10.63
N VAL A 134 -12.57 -13.83 9.60
CA VAL A 134 -13.23 -12.89 8.70
C VAL A 134 -13.63 -13.62 7.43
N SER A 135 -14.93 -13.78 7.23
CA SER A 135 -15.50 -14.39 6.01
C SER A 135 -15.27 -13.51 4.78
N ARG A 136 -15.39 -14.12 3.59
CA ARG A 136 -15.33 -13.36 2.33
C ARG A 136 -16.37 -12.25 2.28
N HIS A 137 -17.57 -12.54 2.79
CA HIS A 137 -18.68 -11.57 2.80
C HIS A 137 -18.34 -10.36 3.66
N GLU A 138 -17.83 -10.58 4.88
CA GLU A 138 -17.44 -9.50 5.79
C GLU A 138 -16.31 -8.64 5.20
N ALA A 139 -15.27 -9.28 4.63
CA ALA A 139 -14.18 -8.57 3.97
C ALA A 139 -14.68 -7.69 2.80
N HIS A 140 -15.59 -8.20 1.97
CA HIS A 140 -16.18 -7.39 0.88
C HIS A 140 -17.06 -6.25 1.40
N GLN A 141 -17.90 -6.49 2.41
CA GLN A 141 -18.72 -5.42 2.98
C GLN A 141 -17.85 -4.31 3.57
N TRP A 142 -16.77 -4.69 4.24
CA TRP A 142 -15.78 -3.74 4.76
C TRP A 142 -15.12 -2.96 3.63
N CYS A 143 -14.68 -3.65 2.57
CA CYS A 143 -14.08 -3.02 1.39
C CYS A 143 -15.02 -2.00 0.73
N LEU A 144 -16.29 -2.36 0.55
CA LEU A 144 -17.31 -1.46 0.00
C LEU A 144 -17.55 -0.23 0.89
N ALA A 145 -17.51 -0.39 2.21
CA ALA A 145 -17.70 0.71 3.15
C ALA A 145 -16.53 1.71 3.14
N HIS A 146 -15.31 1.24 2.89
CA HIS A 146 -14.08 2.04 2.95
C HIS A 146 -13.42 2.30 1.59
N ALA A 147 -14.09 1.92 0.49
CA ALA A 147 -13.61 2.02 -0.90
C ALA A 147 -12.31 1.25 -1.21
N PHE A 148 -12.06 0.15 -0.49
CA PHE A 148 -10.96 -0.76 -0.78
C PHE A 148 -11.34 -1.81 -1.84
N GLU A 149 -10.35 -2.33 -2.53
CA GLU A 149 -10.44 -3.55 -3.34
C GLU A 149 -9.82 -4.74 -2.60
N LEU A 150 -10.55 -5.85 -2.48
CA LEU A 150 -10.07 -7.06 -1.82
C LEU A 150 -9.21 -7.91 -2.77
N VAL A 151 -8.01 -8.25 -2.34
CA VAL A 151 -7.06 -9.12 -3.04
C VAL A 151 -6.68 -10.30 -2.14
N GLU A 152 -6.99 -11.52 -2.59
CA GLU A 152 -6.53 -12.76 -1.96
C GLU A 152 -5.23 -13.21 -2.65
N LEU A 153 -4.15 -13.42 -1.91
CA LEU A 153 -2.88 -13.91 -2.49
C LEU A 153 -2.98 -15.38 -2.94
N SER A 154 -3.77 -16.17 -2.22
CA SER A 154 -3.96 -17.61 -2.42
C SER A 154 -5.46 -17.97 -2.40
N PRO A 155 -6.28 -17.46 -3.36
CA PRO A 155 -7.72 -17.72 -3.37
C PRO A 155 -8.03 -19.21 -3.48
N GLU A 156 -9.16 -19.65 -2.94
CA GLU A 156 -9.67 -20.99 -3.23
C GLU A 156 -9.99 -21.13 -4.71
N ASP A 157 -9.49 -22.21 -5.33
CA ASP A 157 -9.86 -22.61 -6.68
C ASP A 157 -11.35 -22.97 -6.72
N LEU A 158 -12.20 -21.95 -6.86
CA LEU A 158 -13.57 -22.18 -7.26
C LEU A 158 -13.56 -22.75 -8.70
N PRO A 159 -14.41 -23.75 -8.99
CA PRO A 159 -14.44 -24.42 -10.29
C PRO A 159 -15.08 -23.59 -11.43
N ASP A 160 -15.43 -22.33 -11.19
CA ASP A 160 -15.90 -21.41 -12.21
C ASP A 160 -15.57 -19.98 -11.75
N GLU A 161 -15.49 -19.05 -12.70
CA GLU A 161 -15.07 -17.64 -12.61
C GLU A 161 -13.61 -17.38 -13.04
N GLU A 162 -13.50 -16.79 -14.24
CA GLU A 162 -12.30 -16.36 -14.97
C GLU A 162 -11.54 -15.20 -14.29
N GLY A 163 -11.48 -15.16 -12.96
CA GLY A 163 -10.85 -14.09 -12.16
C GLY A 163 -9.44 -14.37 -11.65
N LYS A 164 -8.91 -15.59 -11.87
CA LYS A 164 -7.65 -16.07 -11.25
C LYS A 164 -6.38 -15.37 -11.74
N SER A 165 -6.49 -14.52 -12.76
CA SER A 165 -5.34 -13.81 -13.35
C SER A 165 -5.24 -12.34 -12.94
N PHE A 166 -6.15 -11.80 -12.13
CA PHE A 166 -6.16 -10.36 -11.82
C PHE A 166 -5.20 -9.95 -10.70
N CYS A 167 -4.98 -10.81 -9.69
CA CYS A 167 -4.10 -10.51 -8.55
C CYS A 167 -2.63 -10.25 -8.95
N VAL A 168 -2.14 -10.93 -9.99
CA VAL A 168 -0.77 -10.75 -10.50
C VAL A 168 -0.68 -9.55 -11.48
N LEU A 169 -1.80 -9.13 -12.08
CA LEU A 169 -1.84 -8.03 -13.06
C LEU A 169 -1.97 -6.66 -12.42
N PHE A 170 -2.49 -6.54 -11.19
CA PHE A 170 -2.56 -5.24 -10.51
C PHE A 170 -1.17 -4.64 -10.23
N PHE A 171 -0.17 -5.50 -10.07
CA PHE A 171 1.20 -5.11 -9.71
C PHE A 171 2.22 -5.32 -10.84
N LYS A 172 1.81 -5.68 -12.06
CA LYS A 172 2.75 -6.08 -13.14
C LYS A 172 2.40 -5.50 -14.50
#